data_AF-A0A9E3B853-F1
#
_entry.id   AF-A0A9E3B853-F1
#
_cell.length_a   1.000
_cell.length_b   1.000
_cell.length_c   1.000
_cell.angle_alpha   90.00
_cell.angle_beta   90.00
_cell.angle_gamma   90.00
#
_symmetry.space_group_name_H-M   'P 1'
#
loop_
_entity.id
_entity.type
_entity.pdbx_description
1 polymer ?
#
loop_
_entity_poly.entity_id
_entity_poly.type
_entity_poly.pdbx_seq_one_letter_code
_entity_poly.pdbx_strand_id
1 'polypeptide(L)' 'MTRCIRLANLDDASAIRAIYSPSVINTPISFEFAPPTEQEMRQRIEHILPTHPWLVCEEQGEVLG' A
#
# COMPACT_ATOMS: atom_id res chain seq x y z
N MET A 1 13.12 9.48 16.24
CA MET A 1 13.03 8.91 14.88
C MET A 1 11.97 9.72 14.14
N THR A 2 12.20 10.03 12.86
CA THR A 2 11.37 10.97 12.11
C THR A 2 10.54 10.22 11.09
N ARG A 3 9.22 10.31 11.20
CA ARG A 3 8.29 9.82 10.18
C ARG A 3 8.23 10.80 9.02
N CYS A 4 8.21 10.27 7.80
CA CYS A 4 8.09 11.06 6.58
C CYS A 4 6.87 10.60 5.79
N ILE A 5 6.10 11.56 5.27
CA ILE A 5 5.06 11.27 4.28
C ILE A 5 5.66 11.54 2.91
N ARG A 6 5.58 10.57 2.01
CA ARG A 6 6.04 10.70 0.62
C ARG A 6 5.06 10.06 -0.35
N LEU A 7 5.25 10.32 -1.64
CA LEU A 7 4.56 9.56 -2.69
C LEU A 7 5.00 8.09 -2.65
N ALA A 8 4.04 7.21 -2.88
CA ALA A 8 4.29 5.79 -3.15
C ALA A 8 5.02 5.63 -4.48
N ASN A 9 5.77 4.54 -4.61
CA ASN A 9 6.36 4.07 -5.86
C ASN A 9 6.13 2.56 -6.02
N LEU A 10 6.55 1.99 -7.15
CA LEU A 10 6.26 0.59 -7.48
C LEU A 10 6.91 -0.42 -6.54
N ASP A 11 8.00 -0.06 -5.87
CA ASP A 11 8.71 -0.94 -4.93
C ASP A 11 8.00 -1.02 -3.57
N ASP A 12 7.07 -0.08 -3.27
CA ASP A 12 6.26 -0.11 -2.06
C ASP A 12 5.13 -1.17 -2.12
N ALA A 13 4.90 -1.79 -3.28
CA ALA A 13 3.77 -2.70 -3.52
C ALA A 13 3.73 -3.86 -2.50
N SER A 14 4.88 -4.46 -2.19
CA SER A 14 4.97 -5.57 -1.25
C SER A 14 4.63 -5.12 0.18
N ALA A 15 5.15 -3.97 0.60
CA ALA A 15 4.93 -3.42 1.94
C ALA A 15 3.48 -2.94 2.14
N ILE A 16 2.91 -2.21 1.17
CA ILE A 16 1.51 -1.79 1.17
C ILE A 16 0.60 -3.02 1.23
N ARG A 17 0.88 -4.06 0.43
CA ARG A 17 0.13 -5.33 0.47
C ARG A 17 0.20 -5.98 1.85
N ALA A 18 1.37 -6.01 2.48
CA ALA A 18 1.53 -6.61 3.81
C ALA A 18 0.66 -5.90 4.87
N ILE A 19 0.57 -4.57 4.82
CA ILE A 19 -0.30 -3.76 5.68
C ILE A 19 -1.78 -3.99 5.35
N TYR A 20 -2.12 -4.08 4.07
CA TYR A 20 -3.51 -4.19 3.61
C TYR A 20 -4.12 -5.59 3.81
N SER A 21 -3.31 -6.65 3.71
CA SER A 21 -3.81 -8.04 3.73
C SER A 21 -4.61 -8.40 5.00
N PRO A 22 -4.18 -8.03 6.22
CA PRO A 22 -4.97 -8.25 7.44
C PRO A 22 -6.33 -7.54 7.42
N SER A 23 -6.42 -6.36 6.81
CA SER A 23 -7.71 -5.64 6.67
C SER A 23 -8.69 -6.40 5.79
N VAL A 24 -8.22 -7.14 4.79
CA VAL A 24 -9.06 -7.97 3.92
C VAL A 24 -9.46 -9.27 4.60
N ILE A 25 -8.53 -9.95 5.27
CA ILE A 25 -8.78 -11.30 5.82
C ILE A 25 -9.58 -11.23 7.13
N ASN A 26 -9.30 -10.25 7.98
CA ASN A 26 -9.72 -10.29 9.39
C ASN A 26 -10.79 -9.26 9.76
N THR A 27 -11.15 -8.36 8.84
CA THR A 27 -11.99 -7.20 9.17
C THR A 27 -12.94 -6.84 8.02
N PRO A 28 -14.04 -6.11 8.29
CA PRO A 28 -14.90 -5.55 7.25
C PRO A 28 -14.42 -4.18 6.73
N ILE A 29 -13.18 -3.76 7.02
CA ILE A 29 -12.64 -2.46 6.58
C ILE A 29 -12.53 -2.41 5.05
N SER A 30 -12.18 -3.53 4.42
CA SER A 30 -12.27 -3.75 2.98
C SER A 30 -13.39 -4.74 2.69
N PHE A 31 -14.03 -4.60 1.53
CA PHE A 31 -15.01 -5.56 1.02
C PHE A 31 -14.39 -6.52 -0.02
N GLU A 32 -13.08 -6.48 -0.22
CA GLU A 32 -12.39 -7.50 -1.02
C GLU A 32 -12.51 -8.88 -0.35
N PHE A 33 -12.65 -9.93 -1.17
CA PHE A 33 -12.77 -11.31 -0.68
C PHE A 33 -11.42 -12.01 -0.45
N ALA A 34 -10.36 -11.54 -1.12
CA ALA A 34 -9.01 -12.07 -0.98
C ALA A 34 -8.01 -10.92 -1.17
N PRO A 35 -6.88 -10.91 -0.42
CA PRO A 35 -5.86 -9.88 -0.61
C PRO A 35 -5.31 -9.91 -2.03
N PRO A 36 -5.04 -8.74 -2.64
CA PRO A 36 -4.42 -8.67 -3.95
C PRO A 36 -3.02 -9.27 -3.89
N THR A 37 -2.56 -9.81 -5.00
CA THR A 37 -1.16 -10.19 -5.22
C THR A 37 -0.27 -8.94 -5.23
N GLU A 38 1.05 -9.14 -5.08
CA GLU A 38 2.01 -8.04 -5.20
C GLU A 38 1.95 -7.38 -6.58
N GLN A 39 1.78 -8.17 -7.64
CA GLN A 39 1.65 -7.67 -9.01
C GLN A 39 0.39 -6.82 -9.20
N GLU A 40 -0.75 -7.24 -8.65
CA GLU A 40 -1.98 -6.44 -8.70
C GLU A 40 -1.84 -5.14 -7.91
N MET A 41 -1.16 -5.16 -6.74
CA MET A 41 -0.89 -3.93 -5.99
C MET A 41 0.01 -2.98 -6.78
N ARG A 42 1.07 -3.50 -7.42
CA ARG A 42 1.94 -2.72 -8.30
C ARG A 42 1.17 -2.08 -9.47
N GLN A 43 0.25 -2.83 -10.09
CA GLN A 43 -0.62 -2.31 -11.14
C GLN A 43 -1.55 -1.19 -10.63
N ARG A 44 -2.10 -1.32 -9.42
CA ARG A 44 -2.92 -0.27 -8.80
C ARG A 44 -2.11 1.02 -8.60
N ILE A 45 -0.88 0.92 -8.08
CA ILE A 45 0.02 2.06 -7.88
C ILE A 45 0.32 2.74 -9.23
N GLU A 46 0.72 1.96 -10.23
CA GLU A 46 1.03 2.45 -11.57
C GLU A 46 -0.17 3.16 -12.23
N HIS A 47 -1.38 2.63 -12.07
CA HIS A 47 -2.58 3.19 -12.68
C HIS A 47 -3.10 4.44 -11.97
N ILE A 48 -2.96 4.53 -10.64
CA ILE A 48 -3.54 5.62 -9.83
C ILE A 48 -2.62 6.84 -9.78
N LEU A 49 -1.30 6.65 -9.60
CA LEU A 49 -0.33 7.75 -9.43
C LEU A 49 -0.36 8.84 -10.51
N PRO A 50 -0.63 8.56 -11.81
CA PRO A 50 -0.72 9.59 -12.84
C PRO A 50 -1.86 10.59 -12.63
N THR A 51 -2.90 10.22 -11.89
CA THR A 51 -4.11 11.03 -11.71
C THR A 51 -4.36 11.44 -10.27
N HIS A 52 -3.90 10.65 -9.29
CA HIS A 52 -4.14 10.91 -7.87
C HIS A 52 -2.90 10.57 -7.04
N PRO A 53 -2.55 11.39 -6.03
CA PRO A 53 -1.46 11.08 -5.13
C PRO A 53 -1.83 9.87 -4.27
N TRP A 54 -0.95 8.86 -4.28
CA TRP A 54 -0.95 7.79 -3.29
C TRP A 54 0.21 8.06 -2.35
N LEU A 55 -0.08 8.24 -1.06
CA LEU A 55 0.91 8.56 -0.04
C LEU A 55 1.24 7.33 0.81
N VAL A 56 2.47 7.30 1.29
CA VAL A 56 2.92 6.37 2.33
C VAL A 56 3.60 7.14 3.46
N CYS A 57 3.42 6.64 4.68
CA CYS A 57 4.17 7.00 5.87
C CYS A 57 5.35 6.04 6.00
N GLU A 58 6.57 6.57 5.96
CA GLU A 58 7.80 5.81 6.12
C GLU A 58 8.51 6.19 7.42
N GLU A 59 9.05 5.17 8.10
CA GLU A 59 9.99 5.32 9.21
C GLU A 59 11.17 4.36 8.98
N GLN A 60 12.39 4.91 8.86
CA GLN A 60 13.62 4.12 8.68
C GLN A 60 13.61 3.14 7.48
N GLY A 61 12.96 3.51 6.38
CA GLY A 61 12.83 2.64 5.20
C GLY A 61 11.67 1.65 5.27
N GLU A 62 10.94 1.57 6.38
CA GLU A 62 9.74 0.75 6.51
C GLU A 62 8.48 1.57 6.25
N VAL A 63 7.61 1.07 5.37
CA VAL A 63 6.28 1.64 5.17
C VAL A 63 5.38 1.20 6.32
N LEU A 64 4.70 2.15 6.95
CA LEU A 64 3.83 1.93 8.11
C LEU A 64 2.35 2.13 7.80
N GLY A 65 2.01 2.83 6.72
CA GLY A 65 0.63 3.10 6.30
C GLY A 65 0.51 4.10 5.18
#